data_AF-A0A7X6PVE2-F1
#
_entry.id   AF-A0A7X6PVE2-F1
#
_cell.length_a   1.000
_cell.length_b   1.000
_cell.length_c   1.000
_cell.angle_alpha   90.00
_cell.angle_beta   90.00
_cell.angle_gamma   90.00
#
_symmetry.space_group_name_H-M   'P 1'
#
loop_
_entity.id
_entity.type
_entity.pdbx_description
1 polymer ?
#
loop_
_entity_poly.entity_id
_entity_poly.type
_entity_poly.pdbx_seq_one_letter_code
_entity_poly.pdbx_strand_id
1 'polypeptide(L)'
;MKSKSTGLGDKAFYFANYFFLGFILLIFIYPAIYIVSCSFSNAQAVVTGKVFLWPVKPTLKGYEAIFQNKDIMSGYGNTIFYTVVGTLLSVTLTMLAAFPLSQRSFKLGTPLMMIFAFTMYFGGGIIPT
;
A
#
# COMPACT_ATOMS: atom_id res chain seq x y z
N MET A 1 25.22 -25.82 3.58
CA MET A 1 24.25 -25.49 2.52
C MET A 1 24.32 -26.57 1.44
N LYS A 2 23.46 -27.59 1.53
CA LYS A 2 23.51 -28.76 0.63
C LYS A 2 22.58 -28.47 -0.55
N SER A 3 23.15 -28.15 -1.71
CA SER A 3 22.42 -28.10 -2.98
C SER A 3 21.89 -29.50 -3.26
N LYS A 4 20.60 -29.75 -2.97
CA LYS A 4 19.93 -30.99 -3.38
C LYS A 4 19.91 -30.99 -4.91
N SER A 5 20.42 -32.05 -5.53
CA SER A 5 20.30 -32.25 -6.97
C SER A 5 18.82 -32.21 -7.33
N THR A 6 18.40 -31.17 -8.03
CA THR A 6 17.01 -30.99 -8.44
C THR A 6 16.65 -32.10 -9.40
N GLY A 7 15.69 -32.95 -9.02
CA GLY A 7 15.10 -33.92 -9.94
C GLY A 7 14.50 -33.19 -11.15
N LEU A 8 14.28 -33.89 -12.26
CA LEU A 8 13.67 -33.27 -13.45
C LEU A 8 12.33 -32.58 -13.13
N GLY A 9 11.56 -33.17 -12.19
CA GLY A 9 10.32 -32.60 -11.67
C GLY A 9 10.51 -31.29 -10.88
N ASP A 10 11.55 -31.20 -10.04
CA ASP A 10 11.85 -29.98 -9.29
C ASP A 10 12.22 -28.83 -10.23
N LYS A 11 13.02 -29.10 -11.27
CA LYS A 11 13.41 -28.09 -12.27
C LYS A 11 12.19 -27.56 -13.04
N ALA A 12 11.28 -28.44 -13.45
CA ALA A 12 10.04 -28.06 -14.12
C ALA A 12 9.13 -27.22 -13.21
N PHE A 13 9.00 -27.62 -11.93
CA PHE A 13 8.21 -26.88 -10.95
C PHE A 13 8.78 -25.47 -10.69
N TYR A 14 10.09 -25.34 -10.49
CA TYR A 14 10.73 -24.03 -10.32
C TYR A 14 10.58 -23.16 -11.56
N PHE A 15 10.74 -23.72 -12.76
CA PHE A 15 10.53 -22.97 -14.00
C PHE A 15 9.11 -22.44 -14.11
N ALA A 16 8.10 -23.28 -13.88
CA ALA A 16 6.69 -22.87 -13.90
C ALA A 16 6.40 -21.78 -12.84
N ASN A 17 6.95 -21.93 -11.64
CA ASN A 17 6.78 -20.96 -10.56
C ASN A 17 7.43 -19.61 -10.91
N TYR A 18 8.67 -19.59 -11.37
CA TYR A 18 9.35 -18.36 -11.80
C TYR A 18 8.65 -17.70 -12.98
N PHE A 19 8.16 -18.49 -13.95
CA PHE A 19 7.38 -17.97 -15.06
C PHE A 19 6.09 -17.31 -14.58
N PHE A 20 5.36 -17.94 -13.66
CA PHE A 20 4.13 -17.41 -13.09
C PHE A 20 4.37 -16.13 -12.28
N LEU A 21 5.37 -16.10 -11.40
CA LEU A 21 5.75 -14.89 -10.67
C LEU A 21 6.21 -13.77 -11.60
N GLY A 22 7.01 -14.09 -12.62
CA GLY A 22 7.47 -13.14 -13.62
C GLY A 22 6.31 -12.52 -14.40
N PHE A 23 5.32 -13.33 -14.76
CA PHE A 23 4.11 -12.86 -15.43
C PHE A 23 3.26 -11.93 -14.55
N ILE A 24 3.05 -12.29 -13.28
CA ILE A 24 2.36 -11.42 -12.32
C ILE A 24 3.11 -10.09 -12.16
N LEU A 25 4.43 -10.15 -12.02
CA LEU A 25 5.25 -8.95 -11.91
C LEU A 25 5.11 -8.04 -13.13
N LEU A 26 5.06 -8.59 -14.33
CA LEU A 26 4.83 -7.82 -15.56
C LEU A 26 3.45 -7.12 -15.56
N ILE A 27 2.41 -7.77 -15.05
CA ILE A 27 1.07 -7.18 -14.93
C ILE A 27 1.08 -5.97 -13.98
N PHE A 28 1.82 -6.03 -12.88
CA PHE A 28 1.90 -4.92 -11.92
C PHE A 28 2.85 -3.81 -12.36
N ILE A 29 3.97 -4.14 -13.02
CA ILE A 29 4.97 -3.15 -13.42
C ILE A 29 4.52 -2.32 -14.63
N TYR A 30 3.73 -2.91 -15.53
CA TYR A 30 3.20 -2.22 -16.70
C TYR A 30 2.41 -0.95 -16.35
N PRO A 31 1.35 -0.98 -15.51
CA PRO A 31 0.62 0.23 -15.15
C PRO A 31 1.49 1.22 -14.36
N ALA A 32 2.47 0.75 -13.58
CA ALA A 32 3.39 1.63 -12.87
C ALA A 32 4.26 2.45 -13.86
N ILE A 33 4.86 1.79 -14.86
CA ILE A 33 5.64 2.46 -15.92
C ILE A 33 4.77 3.38 -16.76
N TYR A 34 3.52 2.98 -17.03
CA TYR A 34 2.55 3.80 -17.75
C TYR A 34 2.27 5.12 -17.00
N ILE A 35 2.00 5.06 -15.69
CA ILE A 35 1.73 6.26 -14.87
C ILE A 35 2.95 7.19 -14.86
N VAL A 36 4.16 6.65 -14.73
CA VAL A 36 5.41 7.43 -14.81
C VAL A 36 5.56 8.08 -16.19
N SER A 37 5.30 7.33 -17.26
CA SER A 37 5.37 7.87 -18.63
C SER A 37 4.35 8.99 -18.85
N CYS A 38 3.14 8.85 -18.30
CA CYS A 38 2.11 9.89 -18.33
C CYS A 38 2.50 11.13 -17.51
N SER A 39 3.14 10.96 -16.34
CA SER A 39 3.51 12.08 -15.47
C SER A 39 4.58 12.99 -16.09
N PHE A 40 5.46 12.43 -16.92
CA PHE A 40 6.45 13.19 -17.69
C PHE A 40 5.93 13.67 -19.06
N SER A 41 4.78 13.22 -19.53
CA SER A 41 4.26 13.61 -20.85
C SER A 41 3.42 14.88 -20.78
N ASN A 42 3.34 15.61 -21.89
CA ASN A 42 2.46 16.78 -21.98
C ASN A 42 0.98 16.36 -21.83
N ALA A 43 0.17 17.14 -21.11
CA ALA A 43 -1.26 16.88 -20.89
C ALA A 43 -2.03 16.58 -22.20
N GLN A 44 -1.71 17.28 -23.29
CA GLN A 44 -2.34 17.05 -24.60
C GLN A 44 -1.96 15.68 -25.19
N ALA A 45 -0.73 15.20 -24.96
CA ALA A 45 -0.27 13.88 -25.41
C ALA A 45 -0.88 12.74 -24.59
N VAL A 46 -1.15 12.97 -23.30
CA VAL A 46 -1.86 12.03 -22.42
C VAL A 46 -3.33 11.92 -22.81
N VAL A 47 -4.03 13.05 -22.98
CA VAL A 47 -5.46 13.08 -23.34
C VAL A 47 -5.72 12.49 -24.73
N THR A 48 -4.78 12.65 -25.67
CA THR A 48 -4.89 12.07 -27.02
C THR A 48 -4.49 10.58 -27.10
N GLY A 49 -4.16 9.94 -25.97
CA GLY A 49 -3.86 8.51 -25.92
C GLY A 49 -2.56 8.10 -26.62
N LYS A 50 -1.62 9.03 -26.81
CA LYS A 50 -0.37 8.76 -27.54
C LYS A 50 0.73 8.13 -26.67
N VAL A 51 0.55 8.13 -25.35
CA VAL A 51 1.50 7.56 -24.38
C VAL A 51 1.16 6.08 -24.18
N PHE A 52 2.08 5.17 -24.48
CA PHE A 52 1.91 3.73 -24.27
C PHE A 52 2.93 3.16 -23.28
N LEU A 53 4.23 3.24 -23.60
CA LEU A 53 5.31 2.73 -22.73
C LEU A 53 6.38 3.78 -22.44
N TRP A 54 6.52 4.79 -23.31
CA TRP A 54 7.54 5.83 -23.19
C TRP A 54 6.87 7.21 -23.23
N PRO A 55 7.44 8.20 -22.52
CA PRO A 55 6.89 9.54 -22.47
C PRO A 55 6.94 10.19 -23.86
N VAL A 56 5.83 10.82 -24.25
CA VAL A 56 5.70 11.53 -25.53
C VAL A 56 5.78 13.02 -25.26
N LYS A 57 6.81 13.68 -25.82
CA LYS A 57 7.15 15.09 -25.57
C LYS A 57 7.34 15.32 -24.06
N PRO A 58 8.49 14.93 -23.49
CA PRO A 58 8.73 15.05 -22.06
C PRO A 58 8.64 16.51 -21.61
N THR A 59 7.84 16.79 -20.59
CA THR A 59 7.62 18.11 -20.00
C THR A 59 7.45 18.02 -18.49
N LEU A 60 7.96 19.01 -17.76
CA LEU A 60 7.80 19.14 -16.31
C LEU A 60 6.64 20.06 -15.89
N LYS A 61 5.91 20.61 -16.87
CA LYS A 61 4.79 21.54 -16.62
C LYS A 61 3.70 20.96 -15.73
N GLY A 62 3.45 19.65 -15.80
CA GLY A 62 2.49 18.97 -14.92
C GLY A 62 2.90 19.03 -13.45
N TYR A 63 4.19 18.85 -13.16
CA TYR A 63 4.72 18.98 -11.81
C TYR A 63 4.69 20.44 -11.31
N GLU A 64 5.08 21.40 -12.15
CA GLU A 64 4.98 22.83 -11.82
C GLU A 64 3.54 23.24 -11.46
N ALA A 65 2.55 22.78 -12.23
CA ALA A 65 1.13 23.05 -11.95
C ALA A 65 0.67 22.49 -10.60
N ILE A 66 1.19 21.33 -10.19
CA ILE A 66 0.88 20.72 -8.88
C ILE A 66 1.45 21.56 -7.75
N PHE A 67 2.71 21.99 -7.84
CA PHE A 67 3.36 22.81 -6.80
C PHE A 67 2.77 24.22 -6.69
N GLN A 68 2.22 24.77 -7.78
CA GLN A 68 1.51 26.06 -7.75
C GLN A 68 0.12 25.97 -7.08
N ASN A 69 -0.45 24.77 -6.97
CA ASN A 69 -1.77 24.58 -6.38
C ASN A 69 -1.67 24.46 -4.84
N LYS A 70 -2.12 25.51 -4.15
CA LYS A 70 -2.09 25.60 -2.68
C LYS A 70 -2.95 24.53 -1.99
N ASP A 71 -4.04 24.10 -2.60
CA ASP A 71 -4.93 23.07 -2.03
C ASP A 71 -4.24 21.71 -2.03
N ILE A 72 -3.46 21.40 -3.08
CA ILE A 72 -2.68 20.17 -3.14
C ILE A 72 -1.54 20.20 -2.11
N MET A 73 -0.82 21.32 -1.98
CA MET A 73 0.28 21.44 -1.03
C MET A 73 -0.20 21.35 0.43
N SER A 74 -1.28 22.04 0.77
CA SER A 74 -1.87 21.98 2.11
C SER A 74 -2.49 20.60 2.40
N GLY A 75 -3.20 20.00 1.43
CA GLY A 75 -3.74 18.64 1.55
C GLY A 75 -2.65 17.58 1.74
N TYR A 76 -1.53 17.69 1.04
CA TYR A 76 -0.39 16.79 1.19
C TYR A 76 0.25 16.92 2.57
N GLY A 77 0.43 18.16 3.06
CA GLY A 77 0.91 18.43 4.41
C GLY A 77 -0.01 17.85 5.50
N ASN A 78 -1.33 18.02 5.35
CA ASN A 78 -2.31 17.43 6.25
C ASN A 78 -2.24 15.90 6.26
N THR A 79 -2.11 15.27 5.09
CA THR A 79 -1.97 13.81 4.98
C THR A 79 -0.73 13.31 5.73
N ILE A 80 0.41 13.97 5.57
CA ILE A 80 1.63 13.63 6.32
C ILE A 80 1.40 13.78 7.83
N PHE A 81 0.79 14.89 8.26
CA PHE A 81 0.49 15.10 9.67
C PHE A 81 -0.42 14.01 10.25
N TYR A 82 -1.52 13.69 9.57
CA TYR A 82 -2.46 12.66 10.02
C TYR A 82 -1.84 11.27 10.04
N THR A 83 -1.06 10.90 9.01
CA THR A 83 -0.40 9.58 8.97
C THR A 83 0.63 9.44 10.07
N VAL A 84 1.49 10.46 10.30
CA VAL A 84 2.53 10.41 11.32
C VAL A 84 1.92 10.39 12.72
N VAL A 85 1.08 11.38 13.05
CA VAL A 85 0.47 11.49 14.39
C VAL A 85 -0.48 10.32 14.63
N GLY A 86 -1.28 9.96 13.63
CA GLY A 86 -2.20 8.83 13.72
C GLY A 86 -1.49 7.50 13.93
N THR A 87 -0.40 7.24 13.20
CA THR A 87 0.38 6.00 13.38
C THR A 87 1.08 5.98 14.74
N LEU A 88 1.71 7.08 15.16
CA LEU A 88 2.37 7.15 16.47
C LEU A 88 1.37 6.90 17.61
N LEU A 89 0.21 7.55 17.55
CA LEU A 89 -0.83 7.39 18.56
C LEU A 89 -1.40 5.97 18.53
N SER A 90 -1.70 5.43 17.34
CA SER A 90 -2.24 4.08 17.17
C SER A 90 -1.27 3.01 17.71
N VAL A 91 0.00 3.08 17.34
CA VAL A 91 1.03 2.13 17.81
C VAL A 91 1.21 2.25 19.32
N THR A 92 1.31 3.47 19.85
CA THR A 92 1.50 3.70 21.30
C THR A 92 0.33 3.13 22.10
N LEU A 93 -0.92 3.47 21.74
CA LEU A 93 -2.10 2.98 22.44
C LEU A 93 -2.26 1.46 22.30
N THR A 94 -2.02 0.92 21.10
CA THR A 94 -2.10 -0.52 20.86
C THR A 94 -1.05 -1.27 21.66
N MET A 95 0.19 -0.75 21.74
CA MET A 95 1.26 -1.38 22.50
C MET A 95 0.98 -1.37 24.02
N LEU A 96 0.51 -0.23 24.55
CA LEU A 96 0.13 -0.09 25.96
C LEU A 96 -1.01 -1.04 26.35
N ALA A 97 -1.98 -1.26 25.46
CA ALA A 97 -3.09 -2.19 25.70
C ALA A 97 -2.67 -3.66 25.49
N ALA A 98 -1.90 -3.96 24.45
CA ALA A 98 -1.51 -5.32 24.09
C ALA A 98 -0.51 -5.93 25.08
N PHE A 99 0.38 -5.13 25.68
CA PHE A 99 1.38 -5.62 26.62
C PHE A 99 0.78 -6.35 27.84
N PRO A 100 -0.12 -5.75 28.65
CA PRO A 100 -0.74 -6.44 29.78
C PRO A 100 -1.62 -7.62 29.32
N LEU A 101 -2.29 -7.51 28.17
CA LEU A 101 -3.12 -8.57 27.60
C LEU A 101 -2.31 -9.80 27.17
N SER A 102 -1.05 -9.63 26.78
CA SER A 102 -0.17 -10.74 26.41
C SER A 102 0.23 -11.64 27.59
N GLN A 103 0.09 -11.15 28.83
CA GLN A 103 0.45 -11.89 30.03
C GLN A 103 -0.71 -12.78 30.50
N ARG A 104 -0.50 -14.10 30.51
CA ARG A 104 -1.53 -15.08 30.96
C ARG A 104 -1.98 -14.89 32.41
N SER A 105 -1.20 -14.22 33.25
CA SER A 105 -1.54 -13.94 34.67
C SER A 105 -2.47 -12.74 34.84
N PHE A 106 -2.80 -12.01 33.75
CA PHE A 106 -3.63 -10.82 33.82
C PHE A 106 -5.11 -11.19 34.00
N LYS A 107 -5.64 -11.03 35.22
CA LYS A 107 -7.01 -11.41 35.59
C LYS A 107 -8.10 -10.71 34.76
N LEU A 108 -7.83 -9.51 34.25
CA LEU A 108 -8.75 -8.75 33.39
C LEU A 108 -8.58 -9.03 31.89
N GLY A 109 -7.73 -9.99 31.48
CA GLY A 109 -7.44 -10.20 30.07
C GLY A 109 -8.64 -10.66 29.25
N THR A 110 -9.35 -11.68 29.73
CA THR A 110 -10.55 -12.23 29.08
C THR A 110 -11.68 -11.20 28.92
N PRO A 111 -12.13 -10.46 29.95
CA PRO A 111 -13.19 -9.47 29.78
C PRO A 111 -12.80 -8.30 28.86
N LEU A 112 -11.55 -7.82 28.91
CA LEU A 112 -11.10 -6.73 28.03
C LEU A 112 -11.06 -7.17 26.56
N MET A 113 -10.59 -8.40 26.31
CA MET A 113 -10.55 -8.97 24.96
C MET A 113 -11.97 -9.19 24.39
N MET A 114 -12.94 -9.55 25.24
CA MET A 114 -14.35 -9.62 24.81
C MET A 114 -14.89 -8.26 24.36
N ILE A 115 -14.54 -7.16 25.05
CA ILE A 115 -14.95 -5.80 24.66
C ILE A 115 -14.34 -5.42 23.29
N PHE A 116 -13.05 -5.68 23.08
CA PHE A 116 -12.42 -5.42 21.77
C PHE A 116 -13.02 -6.26 20.66
N ALA A 117 -13.23 -7.56 20.90
CA ALA A 117 -13.90 -8.43 19.95
C ALA A 117 -15.32 -7.95 19.64
N PHE A 118 -16.05 -7.50 20.66
CA PHE A 118 -17.40 -6.94 20.48
C PHE A 118 -17.37 -5.75 19.51
N THR A 119 -16.47 -4.78 19.67
CA THR A 119 -16.38 -3.64 18.73
C THR A 119 -15.97 -4.02 17.31
N MET A 120 -15.25 -5.14 17.13
CA MET A 120 -14.88 -5.65 15.81
C MET A 120 -16.06 -6.29 15.07
N TYR A 121 -16.97 -6.94 15.79
CA TYR A 121 -18.14 -7.62 15.22
C TYR A 121 -19.41 -6.75 15.23
N PHE A 122 -19.54 -5.86 16.20
CA PHE A 122 -20.68 -4.96 16.41
C PHE A 122 -20.18 -3.51 16.30
N GLY A 123 -20.24 -2.95 15.09
CA GLY A 123 -19.90 -1.56 14.81
C GLY A 123 -21.17 -0.71 14.62
N GLY A 124 -21.17 0.53 15.13
CA GLY A 124 -22.33 1.44 15.10
C GLY A 124 -22.72 2.02 13.73
N GLY A 125 -22.21 1.50 12.61
CA GLY A 125 -22.51 2.00 11.26
C GLY A 125 -22.05 3.44 11.00
N ILE A 126 -22.28 3.94 9.77
CA ILE A 126 -22.01 5.34 9.38
C ILE A 126 -23.09 6.28 9.92
N ILE A 127 -24.27 5.75 10.20
CA ILE A 127 -25.35 6.39 10.94
C ILE A 127 -25.75 5.36 12.00
N PRO A 128 -25.68 5.67 13.31
CA PRO A 128 -26.07 4.73 14.34
C PRO A 128 -27.57 4.47 14.21
N THR A 129 -27.93 3.32 13.62
CA THR A 129 -29.28 2.75 13.70
C THR A 129 -29.48 2.11 15.05
#